data_AF-A0A7C9EER3-F1
#
_entry.id   AF-A0A7C9EER3-F1
#
_cell.length_a   1.000
_cell.length_b   1.000
_cell.length_c   1.000
_cell.angle_alpha   90.00
_cell.angle_beta   90.00
_cell.angle_gamma   90.00
#
_symmetry.space_group_name_H-M   'P 1'
#
loop_
_entity.id
_entity.type
_entity.pdbx_description
1 polymer ?
#
loop_
_entity_poly.entity_id
_entity_poly.type
_entity_poly.pdbx_seq_one_letter_code
_entity_poly.pdbx_strand_id
1 'polypeptide(L)'
;FLAGFLSVGFSTCPTSSDCTTVGIINAYHTILVCYFTFGDEEWHICPFGQDHEDEFLQGTSSPVYFEGAFYFLDSRGYLGLFELIDGEGEWYVFGKPQIPSG
;
A
#
# COMPACT_ATOMS: atom_id res chain seq x y z
N PHE A 1 -1.53 0.08 -21.82
CA PHE A 1 -1.90 -0.97 -20.86
C PHE A 1 -2.56 -0.26 -19.69
N LEU A 2 -3.85 -0.48 -19.44
CA LEU A 2 -4.47 -0.04 -18.18
C LEU A 2 -4.02 -1.05 -17.12
N ALA A 3 -3.08 -0.66 -16.27
CA ALA A 3 -2.71 -1.47 -15.13
C ALA A 3 -3.85 -1.36 -14.10
N GLY A 4 -4.56 -2.47 -13.87
CA GLY A 4 -5.56 -2.54 -12.80
C GLY A 4 -4.89 -2.61 -11.42
N PHE A 5 -5.64 -2.28 -10.38
CA PHE A 5 -5.18 -2.52 -9.00
C PHE A 5 -4.94 -4.00 -8.77
N LEU A 6 -3.77 -4.35 -8.23
CA LEU A 6 -3.45 -5.71 -7.79
C LEU A 6 -4.09 -6.03 -6.44
N SER A 7 -4.22 -5.00 -5.60
CA SER A 7 -4.79 -5.10 -4.27
C SER A 7 -5.45 -3.78 -3.89
N VAL A 8 -6.57 -3.87 -3.17
CA VAL A 8 -7.35 -2.74 -2.66
C VAL A 8 -7.70 -2.99 -1.20
N GLY A 9 -7.62 -1.93 -0.39
CA GLY A 9 -7.93 -1.92 1.04
C GLY A 9 -8.69 -0.68 1.43
N PHE A 10 -9.33 -0.76 2.61
CA PHE A 10 -10.15 0.30 3.16
C PHE A 10 -9.78 0.49 4.63
N SER A 11 -9.74 1.74 5.06
CA SER A 11 -9.51 2.09 6.48
C SER A 11 -10.70 1.79 7.37
N THR A 12 -11.91 1.83 6.81
CA THR A 12 -13.17 1.54 7.50
C THR A 12 -14.22 1.09 6.46
N CYS A 13 -15.51 1.16 6.78
CA CYS A 13 -16.59 0.86 5.85
C CYS A 13 -16.47 1.71 4.55
N PRO A 14 -16.48 1.10 3.35
CA PRO A 14 -16.26 1.83 2.08
C PRO A 14 -17.27 2.94 1.77
N THR A 15 -18.44 2.93 2.42
CA THR A 15 -19.48 3.94 2.25
C THR A 15 -19.37 5.09 3.26
N SER A 16 -18.41 5.01 4.18
CA SER A 16 -18.22 6.02 5.22
C SER A 16 -17.42 7.20 4.69
N SER A 17 -17.75 8.41 5.13
CA SER A 17 -17.06 9.64 4.71
C SER A 17 -15.66 9.81 5.32
N ASP A 18 -15.31 9.00 6.32
CA ASP A 18 -13.97 8.93 6.90
C ASP A 18 -13.13 7.80 6.27
N CYS A 19 -13.67 7.08 5.27
CA CYS A 19 -12.94 6.00 4.61
C CYS A 19 -11.91 6.53 3.62
N THR A 20 -10.65 6.27 3.91
CA THR A 20 -9.57 6.22 2.91
C THR A 20 -9.55 4.84 2.27
N THR A 21 -9.62 4.80 0.94
CA THR A 21 -9.37 3.62 0.12
C THR A 21 -7.94 3.68 -0.39
N VAL A 22 -7.23 2.56 -0.35
CA VAL A 22 -5.89 2.45 -0.92
C VAL A 22 -5.86 1.32 -1.94
N GLY A 23 -5.07 1.49 -2.99
CA GLY A 23 -4.78 0.47 -3.97
C GLY A 23 -3.30 0.44 -4.32
N ILE A 24 -2.79 -0.72 -4.73
CA ILE A 24 -1.43 -0.85 -5.27
C ILE A 24 -1.49 -1.28 -6.72
N ILE A 25 -0.68 -0.63 -7.55
CA ILE A 25 -0.53 -0.94 -8.97
C ILE A 25 0.93 -1.37 -9.20
N ASN A 26 1.09 -2.41 -10.02
CA ASN A 26 2.42 -2.81 -10.47
C ASN A 26 2.83 -1.95 -11.68
N ALA A 27 3.84 -1.12 -11.48
CA ALA A 27 4.57 -0.47 -12.55
C ALA A 27 6.00 -1.00 -12.55
N TYR A 28 6.59 -1.21 -13.73
CA TYR A 28 7.96 -1.71 -13.87
C TYR A 28 8.93 -0.90 -12.99
N HIS A 29 9.58 -1.56 -12.02
CA HIS A 29 10.54 -1.01 -11.06
C HIS A 29 10.02 0.13 -10.17
N THR A 30 8.70 0.31 -10.06
CA THR A 30 8.10 1.35 -9.21
C THR A 30 6.86 0.80 -8.52
N ILE A 31 6.78 1.02 -7.21
CA ILE A 31 5.55 0.76 -6.47
C ILE A 31 4.68 2.00 -6.63
N LEU A 32 3.52 1.83 -7.24
CA LEU A 32 2.50 2.87 -7.27
C LEU A 32 1.46 2.54 -6.21
N VAL A 33 1.47 3.30 -5.11
CA VAL A 33 0.35 3.29 -4.17
C VAL A 33 -0.58 4.41 -4.58
N CYS A 34 -1.87 4.10 -4.73
CA CYS A 34 -2.89 5.09 -4.98
C CYS A 34 -3.82 5.15 -3.78
N TYR A 35 -4.31 6.33 -3.44
CA TYR A 35 -5.33 6.47 -2.41
C TYR A 35 -6.44 7.42 -2.85
N PHE A 36 -7.60 7.24 -2.23
CA PHE A 36 -8.80 8.03 -2.47
C PHE A 36 -9.55 8.21 -1.16
N THR A 37 -9.85 9.45 -0.82
CA THR A 37 -10.63 9.83 0.35
C THR A 37 -11.97 10.40 -0.06
N PHE A 38 -12.95 10.38 0.85
CA PHE A 38 -14.27 10.92 0.54
C PHE A 38 -14.19 12.42 0.24
N GLY A 39 -14.68 12.80 -0.93
CA GLY A 39 -14.65 14.19 -1.42
C GLY A 39 -13.59 14.45 -2.47
N ASP A 40 -12.65 13.51 -2.67
CA ASP A 40 -11.69 13.61 -3.76
C ASP A 40 -12.39 13.42 -5.12
N GLU A 41 -11.93 14.16 -6.13
CA GLU A 41 -12.42 14.02 -7.51
C GLU A 41 -11.64 12.95 -8.29
N GLU A 42 -10.41 12.67 -7.86
CA GLU A 42 -9.49 11.75 -8.51
C GLU A 42 -8.63 10.97 -7.50
N TRP A 43 -8.00 9.88 -7.96
CA TRP A 43 -7.06 9.14 -7.13
C TRP A 43 -5.74 9.88 -7.03
N HIS A 44 -5.22 10.00 -5.82
CA HIS A 44 -3.86 10.41 -5.58
C HIS A 44 -2.91 9.25 -5.92
N ILE A 45 -1.80 9.54 -6.59
CA ILE A 45 -0.82 8.53 -7.02
C ILE A 45 0.53 8.87 -6.39
N CYS A 46 1.05 7.95 -5.58
CA CYS A 46 2.33 8.04 -4.90
C CYS A 46 3.32 7.05 -5.53
N PRO A 47 4.28 7.53 -6.35
CA PRO A 47 5.32 6.69 -6.91
C PRO A 47 6.47 6.50 -5.93
N PHE A 48 6.80 5.25 -5.62
CA PHE A 48 7.94 4.90 -4.80
C PHE A 48 8.94 4.08 -5.62
N GLY A 49 10.13 4.65 -5.81
CA GLY A 49 11.23 3.98 -6.48
C GLY A 49 11.66 2.74 -5.71
N GLN A 50 12.02 1.69 -6.44
CA GLN A 50 12.71 0.54 -5.84
C GLN A 50 14.21 0.75 -6.04
N ASP A 51 14.91 1.20 -4.98
CA ASP A 51 16.37 1.42 -5.03
C ASP A 51 17.15 0.12 -5.28
N HIS A 52 16.52 -1.03 -5.06
CA HIS A 52 17.03 -2.36 -5.38
C HIS A 52 15.92 -3.25 -5.96
N GLU A 53 16.27 -4.19 -6.85
CA GLU A 53 15.34 -5.17 -7.43
C GLU A 53 14.68 -6.09 -6.38
N ASP A 54 15.08 -5.99 -5.12
CA ASP A 54 14.88 -7.03 -4.12
C ASP A 54 13.90 -6.76 -2.97
N GLU A 55 13.31 -5.58 -2.75
CA GLU A 55 12.71 -5.35 -1.41
C GLU A 55 11.19 -5.50 -1.29
N PHE A 56 10.39 -5.33 -2.34
CA PHE A 56 8.93 -5.59 -2.22
C PHE A 56 8.30 -6.11 -3.52
N LEU A 57 7.83 -7.36 -3.49
CA LEU A 57 7.15 -8.01 -4.61
C LEU A 57 5.65 -8.07 -4.34
N GLN A 58 4.92 -7.15 -4.96
CA GLN A 58 3.50 -6.92 -4.74
C GLN A 58 2.68 -8.22 -4.75
N GLY A 59 1.95 -8.46 -3.66
CA GLY A 59 0.95 -9.53 -3.57
C GLY A 59 -0.42 -9.08 -4.05
N THR A 60 -1.38 -10.01 -4.02
CA THR A 60 -2.81 -9.74 -4.31
C THR A 60 -3.66 -9.70 -3.04
N SER A 61 -3.05 -9.88 -1.86
CA SER A 61 -3.73 -9.79 -0.57
C SER A 61 -4.16 -8.37 -0.29
N SER A 62 -5.39 -8.19 0.20
CA SER A 62 -5.89 -6.88 0.63
C SER A 62 -4.98 -6.27 1.69
N PRO A 63 -4.68 -4.96 1.60
CA PRO A 63 -3.94 -4.25 2.63
C PRO A 63 -4.78 -4.18 3.90
N VAL A 64 -4.11 -4.23 5.05
CA VAL A 64 -4.75 -4.11 6.36
C VAL A 64 -4.55 -2.70 6.87
N TYR A 65 -5.62 -2.03 7.28
CA TYR A 65 -5.53 -0.76 7.99
C TYR A 65 -5.40 -0.99 9.49
N PHE A 66 -4.38 -0.41 10.10
CA PHE A 66 -4.12 -0.52 11.53
C PHE A 66 -3.33 0.69 12.02
N GLU A 67 -3.76 1.30 13.14
CA GLU A 67 -3.04 2.41 13.80
C GLU A 67 -2.61 3.54 12.83
N GLY A 68 -3.50 3.96 11.93
CA GLY A 68 -3.26 5.08 11.01
C GLY A 68 -2.57 4.72 9.69
N ALA A 69 -2.08 3.50 9.51
CA ALA A 69 -1.33 3.08 8.34
C ALA A 69 -1.96 1.87 7.61
N PHE A 70 -1.63 1.73 6.33
CA PHE A 70 -1.97 0.57 5.51
C PHE A 70 -0.77 -0.36 5.36
N TYR A 71 -0.98 -1.62 5.69
CA TYR A 71 0.03 -2.66 5.65
C TYR A 71 -0.22 -3.61 4.49
N PHE A 72 0.79 -3.80 3.64
CA PHE A 72 0.74 -4.64 2.46
C PHE A 72 1.68 -5.82 2.65
N LEU A 73 1.14 -7.05 2.54
CA LEU A 73 1.98 -8.24 2.53
C LEU A 73 2.45 -8.52 1.11
N ASP A 74 3.77 -8.59 0.93
CA ASP A 74 4.37 -9.00 -0.33
C ASP A 74 4.33 -10.54 -0.48
N SER A 75 4.52 -11.03 -1.70
CA SER A 75 4.50 -12.48 -2.00
C SER A 75 5.66 -13.28 -1.40
N ARG A 76 6.66 -12.61 -0.82
CA ARG A 76 7.88 -13.19 -0.23
C ARG A 76 7.92 -13.05 1.30
N GLY A 77 6.90 -12.45 1.91
CA GLY A 77 6.75 -12.24 3.35
C GLY A 77 7.33 -10.92 3.88
N TYR A 78 7.67 -9.96 3.02
CA TYR A 78 7.98 -8.58 3.43
C TYR A 78 6.70 -7.80 3.70
N LEU A 79 6.81 -6.79 4.56
CA LEU A 79 5.69 -5.95 4.95
C LEU A 79 5.92 -4.52 4.46
N GLY A 80 5.10 -4.08 3.51
CA GLY A 80 5.06 -2.69 3.06
C GLY A 80 4.14 -1.90 3.99
N LEU A 81 4.51 -0.67 4.30
CA LEU A 81 3.70 0.26 5.07
C LEU A 81 3.53 1.52 4.24
N PHE A 82 2.27 1.92 4.07
CA PHE A 82 1.89 3.20 3.51
C PHE A 82 1.18 4.02 4.59
N GLU A 83 1.59 5.27 4.77
CA GLU A 83 0.93 6.22 5.66
C GLU A 83 0.92 7.61 5.05
N LEU A 84 0.00 8.46 5.52
CA LEU A 84 -0.08 9.87 5.13
C LEU A 84 0.54 10.71 6.24
N ILE A 85 1.68 11.35 5.96
CA ILE A 85 2.37 12.27 6.87
C ILE A 85 2.22 13.68 6.32
N ASP A 86 1.59 14.57 7.08
CA ASP A 86 1.33 15.97 6.68
C ASP A 86 0.64 16.12 5.30
N GLY A 87 -0.16 15.11 4.90
CA GLY A 87 -0.86 15.06 3.61
C GLY A 87 -0.05 14.47 2.46
N GLU A 88 1.21 14.08 2.69
CA GLU A 88 2.07 13.40 1.73
C GLU A 88 2.11 11.90 2.01
N GLY A 89 2.12 11.09 0.94
CA GLY A 89 2.16 9.63 1.06
C GLY A 89 3.60 9.14 1.22
N GLU A 90 3.85 8.42 2.30
CA GLU A 90 5.14 7.82 2.62
C GLU A 90 5.09 6.30 2.47
N TRP A 91 6.23 5.69 2.12
CA TRP A 91 6.34 4.25 1.92
C TRP A 91 7.57 3.67 2.58
N TYR A 92 7.36 2.60 3.34
CA TYR A 92 8.41 1.87 4.02
C TYR A 92 8.28 0.38 3.73
N VAL A 93 9.41 -0.32 3.70
CA VAL A 93 9.46 -1.78 3.58
C VAL A 93 10.17 -2.35 4.79
N PHE A 94 9.48 -3.23 5.49
CA PHE A 94 10.04 -3.99 6.60
C PHE A 94 10.41 -5.40 6.13
N GLY A 95 11.54 -5.89 6.65
CA GLY A 95 12.01 -7.24 6.42
C GLY A 95 11.03 -8.31 6.92
N LYS A 96 11.32 -9.56 6.57
CA LYS A 96 10.48 -10.71 6.94
C LYS A 96 10.39 -10.85 8.47
N PRO A 97 9.22 -11.26 9.00
CA PRO A 97 9.09 -11.60 10.41
C PRO A 97 10.14 -12.65 10.80
N GLN A 98 10.84 -12.42 11.91
CA GLN A 98 11.69 -13.45 12.48
C GLN A 98 10.79 -14.51 13.11
N ILE A 99 10.97 -15.77 12.73
CA ILE A 99 10.30 -16.88 13.41
C ILE A 99 10.92 -16.97 14.80
N PRO A 100 10.16 -16.84 15.90
CA PRO A 100 10.69 -17.04 17.22
C PRO A 100 11.23 -18.48 17.32
N SER A 101 12.52 -18.63 17.57
CA SER A 101 13.08 -19.90 18.03
C SER A 101 12.48 -20.20 19.40
N GLY A 102 11.51 -21.13 19.43
CA GLY A 102 10.90 -21.62 20.67
C GLY A 102 11.88 -22.36 21.57
#